data_AF-A0A4E0R8R0-F1
#
_entry.id   AF-A0A4E0R8R0-F1
#
_cell.length_a   1.000
_cell.length_b   1.000
_cell.length_c   1.000
_cell.angle_alpha   90.00
_cell.angle_beta   90.00
_cell.angle_gamma   90.00
#
_symmetry.space_group_name_H-M   'P 1'
#
loop_
_entity.id
_entity.type
_entity.pdbx_description
1 polymer ?
#
loop_
_entity_poly.entity_id
_entity_poly.type
_entity_poly.pdbx_seq_one_letter_code
_entity_poly.pdbx_strand_id
1 'polypeptide(L)'
;MGLGGKLLCLIACAIGVVCTLAPILVDRDKIKEANNYGNHYKGAVASAFIAMLIFAAGLIFLFITLCCSCSDICMGIVISVIGGASLFFTICAYALSKNAQPVPSSDIPNTPEWFFGSIVASTEVILCSLALAVS
;
A
#
# COMPACT_ATOMS: atom_id res chain seq x y z
N MET A 1 -17.61 -17.19 -3.89
CA MET A 1 -17.33 -17.16 -2.43
C MET A 1 -17.60 -15.76 -1.87
N GLY A 2 -18.84 -15.49 -1.40
CA GLY A 2 -19.34 -14.11 -1.34
C GLY A 2 -18.78 -13.18 -0.23
N LEU A 3 -18.72 -13.63 1.04
CA LEU A 3 -18.41 -12.73 2.17
C LEU A 3 -16.96 -12.85 2.67
N GLY A 4 -16.45 -14.08 2.76
CA GLY A 4 -15.11 -14.36 3.29
C GLY A 4 -13.99 -13.74 2.47
N GLY A 5 -14.06 -13.81 1.14
CA GLY A 5 -13.03 -13.20 0.28
C GLY A 5 -13.08 -11.66 0.30
N LYS A 6 -14.27 -11.06 0.41
CA LYS A 6 -14.42 -9.60 0.57
C LYS A 6 -13.79 -9.12 1.87
N LEU A 7 -13.98 -9.88 2.95
CA LEU A 7 -13.37 -9.59 4.25
C LEU A 7 -11.83 -9.70 4.20
N LEU A 8 -11.29 -10.73 3.54
CA LEU A 8 -9.84 -10.88 3.33
C LEU A 8 -9.26 -9.71 2.54
N CYS A 9 -9.89 -9.31 1.43
CA CYS A 9 -9.46 -8.14 0.67
C CYS A 9 -9.51 -6.85 1.51
N LEU A 10 -10.51 -6.71 2.38
CA LEU A 10 -10.63 -5.54 3.25
C LEU A 10 -9.51 -5.48 4.28
N ILE A 11 -9.19 -6.62 4.91
CA ILE A 11 -8.09 -6.72 5.88
C ILE A 11 -6.76 -6.46 5.18
N ALA A 12 -6.51 -7.07 4.02
CA ALA A 12 -5.28 -6.88 3.26
C ALA A 12 -5.08 -5.42 2.83
N CYS A 13 -6.14 -4.74 2.36
CA CYS A 13 -6.08 -3.31 2.05
C CYS A 13 -5.86 -2.45 3.30
N ALA A 14 -6.46 -2.79 4.44
CA ALA A 14 -6.24 -2.08 5.70
C ALA A 14 -4.79 -2.20 6.18
N ILE A 15 -4.19 -3.39 6.09
CA ILE A 15 -2.77 -3.61 6.38
C ILE A 15 -1.92 -2.76 5.42
N GLY A 16 -2.24 -2.75 4.12
CA GLY A 16 -1.57 -1.90 3.13
C GLY A 16 -1.59 -0.41 3.46
N VAL A 17 -2.72 0.12 3.96
CA VAL A 17 -2.80 1.51 4.44
C VAL A 17 -1.89 1.72 5.65
N VAL A 18 -1.89 0.82 6.62
CA VAL A 18 -1.03 0.95 7.82
C VAL A 18 0.45 0.91 7.42
N CYS A 19 0.84 -0.02 6.56
CA CYS A 19 2.22 -0.18 6.10
C CYS A 19 2.72 0.99 5.24
N THR A 20 1.83 1.73 4.58
CA THR A 20 2.19 2.96 3.83
C THR A 20 2.12 4.22 4.68
N LEU A 21 1.23 4.28 5.68
CA LEU A 21 1.08 5.42 6.58
C LEU A 21 2.14 5.48 7.67
N ALA A 22 2.51 4.34 8.25
CA ALA A 22 3.53 4.27 9.30
C ALA A 22 4.89 4.92 8.91
N PRO A 23 5.48 4.65 7.73
CA PRO A 23 6.75 5.29 7.36
C PRO A 23 6.61 6.80 7.18
N ILE A 24 5.44 7.29 6.75
CA ILE A 24 5.15 8.73 6.64
C ILE A 24 5.09 9.38 8.03
N LEU A 25 4.55 8.68 9.04
CA LEU A 25 4.48 9.17 10.41
C LEU A 25 5.84 9.14 11.11
N VAL A 26 6.62 8.07 10.93
CA VAL A 26 7.96 7.92 11.49
C VAL A 26 8.90 9.02 10.95
N ASP A 27 8.79 9.33 9.66
CA ASP A 27 9.63 10.35 9.03
C ASP A 27 8.97 11.75 8.98
N ARG A 28 7.89 11.99 9.73
CA ARG A 28 7.11 13.26 9.66
C ARG A 28 7.99 14.51 9.84
N ASP A 29 8.91 14.48 10.79
CA ASP A 29 9.79 15.61 11.07
C ASP A 29 10.82 15.82 9.94
N LYS A 30 11.31 14.73 9.35
CA LYS A 30 12.21 14.77 8.18
C LYS A 30 11.49 15.22 6.91
N ILE A 31 10.20 14.92 6.76
CA ILE A 31 9.34 15.42 5.68
C ILE A 31 9.14 16.93 5.81
N LYS A 32 8.98 17.44 7.03
CA LYS A 32 8.86 18.89 7.27
C LYS A 32 10.13 19.65 6.86
N GLU A 33 11.28 18.98 6.98
CA GLU A 33 12.58 19.48 6.53
C GLU A 33 12.98 18.97 5.13
N ALA A 34 12.05 18.44 4.34
CA ALA A 34 12.36 17.77 3.08
C ALA A 34 13.15 18.62 2.07
N ASN A 35 13.13 19.95 2.18
CA ASN A 35 13.98 20.82 1.37
C ASN A 35 15.50 20.63 1.62
N ASN A 36 15.89 20.05 2.75
CA ASN A 36 17.27 19.73 3.08
C ASN A 36 17.70 18.32 2.62
N TYR A 37 16.77 17.50 2.10
CA TYR A 37 17.04 16.13 1.67
C TYR A 37 17.11 15.98 0.14
N GLY A 38 17.90 15.01 -0.32
CA GLY A 38 18.11 14.75 -1.74
C GLY A 38 16.86 14.29 -2.49
N ASN A 39 16.88 14.40 -3.82
CA ASN A 39 15.75 14.08 -4.71
C ASN A 39 15.22 12.64 -4.54
N HIS A 40 16.08 11.69 -4.17
CA HIS A 40 15.69 10.31 -3.89
C HIS A 40 14.74 10.19 -2.69
N TYR A 41 14.97 10.95 -1.62
CA TYR A 41 14.12 10.93 -0.43
C TYR A 41 12.75 11.54 -0.72
N LYS A 42 12.72 12.69 -1.39
CA LYS A 42 11.46 13.31 -1.87
C LYS A 42 10.66 12.36 -2.76
N GLY A 43 11.32 11.64 -3.66
CA GLY A 43 10.70 10.62 -4.50
C GLY A 43 10.14 9.43 -3.71
N ALA A 44 10.85 8.96 -2.68
CA ALA A 44 10.38 7.87 -1.82
C ALA A 44 9.11 8.26 -1.05
N VAL A 45 9.08 9.46 -0.46
CA VAL A 45 7.90 9.97 0.26
C VAL A 45 6.72 10.18 -0.69
N ALA A 46 6.96 10.74 -1.88
CA ALA A 46 5.90 10.96 -2.86
C ALA A 46 5.29 9.63 -3.35
N SER A 47 6.12 8.63 -3.65
CA SER A 47 5.65 7.30 -4.07
C SER A 47 4.92 6.57 -2.95
N ALA A 48 5.37 6.69 -1.70
CA ALA A 48 4.65 6.18 -0.54
C ALA A 48 3.26 6.83 -0.37
N PHE A 49 3.16 8.15 -0.55
CA PHE A 49 1.89 8.87 -0.46
C PHE A 49 0.91 8.45 -1.56
N ILE A 50 1.40 8.25 -2.79
CA ILE A 50 0.59 7.74 -3.91
C ILE A 50 0.09 6.32 -3.60
N ALA A 51 0.96 5.43 -3.10
CA ALA A 51 0.58 4.08 -2.71
C ALA A 51 -0.51 4.08 -1.62
N MET A 52 -0.38 4.96 -0.61
CA MET A 52 -1.39 5.14 0.45
C MET A 52 -2.75 5.54 -0.15
N LEU A 53 -2.80 6.50 -1.07
CA LEU A 53 -4.04 6.93 -1.72
C LEU A 53 -4.67 5.81 -2.55
N ILE A 54 -3.87 4.99 -3.22
CA ILE A 54 -4.36 3.83 -3.98
C ILE A 54 -5.01 2.81 -3.04
N PHE A 55 -4.38 2.48 -1.92
CA PHE A 55 -4.96 1.58 -0.91
C PHE A 55 -6.24 2.17 -0.28
N ALA A 56 -6.25 3.48 0.02
CA ALA A 56 -7.43 4.15 0.55
C ALA A 56 -8.60 4.14 -0.45
N ALA A 57 -8.34 4.39 -1.73
CA ALA A 57 -9.33 4.28 -2.80
C ALA A 57 -9.87 2.84 -2.92
N GLY A 58 -8.99 1.84 -2.80
CA GLY A 58 -9.36 0.43 -2.73
C GLY A 58 -10.29 0.11 -1.57
N LEU A 59 -9.98 0.60 -0.37
CA LEU A 59 -10.83 0.44 0.81
C LEU A 59 -12.20 1.06 0.64
N ILE A 60 -12.28 2.29 0.13
CA ILE A 60 -13.55 2.97 -0.13
C ILE A 60 -14.38 2.16 -1.14
N PHE A 61 -13.75 1.66 -2.20
CA PHE A 61 -14.42 0.82 -3.19
C PHE A 61 -14.94 -0.49 -2.59
N LEU A 62 -14.15 -1.15 -1.73
CA LEU A 62 -14.57 -2.34 -0.98
C LEU A 62 -15.76 -2.06 -0.07
N PHE A 63 -15.78 -0.92 0.62
CA PHE A 63 -16.93 -0.53 1.46
C PHE A 63 -18.20 -0.30 0.64
N ILE A 64 -18.10 0.35 -0.52
CA ILE A 64 -19.25 0.56 -1.41
C ILE A 64 -19.77 -0.79 -1.92
N THR A 65 -18.88 -1.71 -2.29
CA THR A 65 -19.24 -3.05 -2.78
C THR A 65 -19.72 -4.02 -1.68
N LEU A 66 -19.53 -3.70 -0.41
CA LEU A 66 -20.22 -4.38 0.70
C LEU A 66 -21.70 -3.95 0.81
N CYS A 67 -22.01 -2.71 0.44
CA CYS A 67 -23.37 -2.15 0.51
C CYS A 67 -24.18 -2.39 -0.78
N CYS A 68 -23.51 -2.57 -1.93
CA CYS A 68 -24.16 -2.80 -3.23
C CYS A 68 -23.89 -4.23 -3.75
N SER A 69 -24.91 -4.86 -4.34
CA SER A 69 -24.78 -6.16 -5.03
C SER A 69 -24.02 -6.01 -6.36
N CYS A 70 -22.72 -5.69 -6.30
CA CYS A 70 -21.82 -5.77 -7.45
C CYS A 70 -21.41 -7.22 -7.69
N SER A 71 -21.24 -7.59 -8.96
CA SER A 71 -20.68 -8.89 -9.36
C SER A 71 -19.28 -9.08 -8.76
N ASP A 72 -19.08 -10.22 -8.10
CA ASP A 72 -17.80 -10.58 -7.45
C ASP A 72 -16.63 -10.60 -8.45
N ILE A 73 -16.89 -10.93 -9.73
CA ILE A 73 -15.91 -10.93 -10.81
C ILE A 73 -15.42 -9.50 -11.10
N CYS A 74 -16.34 -8.55 -11.26
CA CYS A 74 -15.98 -7.14 -11.54
C CYS A 74 -15.21 -6.54 -10.36
N MET A 75 -15.61 -6.87 -9.13
CA MET A 75 -14.93 -6.44 -7.91
C MET A 75 -13.50 -7.00 -7.84
N GLY A 76 -13.32 -8.29 -8.10
CA GLY A 76 -12.00 -8.94 -8.11
C GLY A 76 -11.05 -8.31 -9.13
N ILE A 77 -11.52 -8.01 -10.34
CA ILE A 77 -10.70 -7.36 -11.37
C ILE A 77 -10.25 -5.97 -10.92
N VAL A 78 -11.17 -5.13 -10.44
CA VAL A 78 -10.84 -3.75 -10.01
C VAL A 78 -9.85 -3.77 -8.84
N ILE A 79 -10.08 -4.62 -7.84
CA ILE A 79 -9.18 -4.73 -6.68
C ILE A 79 -7.81 -5.28 -7.09
N SER A 80 -7.74 -6.17 -8.09
CA SER A 80 -6.45 -6.66 -8.61
C SER A 80 -5.62 -5.53 -9.23
N VAL A 81 -6.27 -4.60 -9.96
CA VAL A 81 -5.61 -3.45 -10.57
C VAL A 81 -5.09 -2.49 -9.50
N ILE A 82 -5.88 -2.28 -8.43
CA ILE A 82 -5.48 -1.47 -7.26
C ILE A 82 -4.30 -2.12 -6.53
N GLY A 83 -4.33 -3.44 -6.33
CA GLY A 83 -3.24 -4.22 -5.77
C GLY A 83 -1.95 -4.10 -6.62
N GLY A 84 -2.07 -4.21 -7.94
CA GLY A 84 -0.94 -4.07 -8.86
C GLY A 84 -0.34 -2.66 -8.88
N ALA A 85 -1.19 -1.63 -8.91
CA ALA A 85 -0.74 -0.24 -8.89
C ALA A 85 -0.05 0.09 -7.55
N SER A 86 -0.64 -0.30 -6.42
CA SER A 86 -0.03 -0.11 -5.10
C SER A 86 1.31 -0.84 -4.97
N LEU A 87 1.42 -2.06 -5.50
CA LEU A 87 2.67 -2.83 -5.51
C LEU A 87 3.78 -2.07 -6.23
N PHE A 88 3.50 -1.54 -7.43
CA PHE A 88 4.47 -0.79 -8.23
C PHE A 88 5.01 0.43 -7.47
N PHE A 89 4.12 1.26 -6.94
CA PHE A 89 4.53 2.46 -6.20
C PHE A 89 5.26 2.13 -4.90
N THR A 90 4.88 1.04 -4.23
CA THR A 90 5.56 0.58 -3.01
C THR A 90 6.98 0.09 -3.31
N ILE A 91 7.19 -0.63 -4.42
CA ILE A 91 8.53 -1.06 -4.85
C ILE A 91 9.40 0.16 -5.18
N CYS A 92 8.85 1.16 -5.88
CA CYS A 92 9.56 2.41 -6.14
C CYS A 92 9.94 3.13 -4.84
N ALA A 93 9.01 3.22 -3.88
CA ALA A 93 9.26 3.83 -2.58
C ALA A 93 10.37 3.11 -1.81
N TYR A 94 10.34 1.78 -1.81
CA TYR A 94 11.37 0.94 -1.18
C TYR A 94 12.74 1.16 -1.83
N ALA A 95 12.83 1.09 -3.16
CA ALA A 95 14.08 1.27 -3.90
C ALA A 95 14.67 2.68 -3.69
N LEU A 96 13.83 3.71 -3.73
CA LEU A 96 14.27 5.09 -3.50
C LEU A 96 14.69 5.31 -2.04
N SER A 97 13.98 4.73 -1.08
CA SER A 97 14.32 4.80 0.35
C SER A 97 15.66 4.14 0.65
N LYS A 98 15.93 2.95 0.09
CA LYS A 98 17.22 2.26 0.21
C LYS A 98 18.39 3.08 -0.35
N ASN A 99 18.18 3.79 -1.46
CA ASN A 99 19.20 4.65 -2.07
C ASN A 99 19.35 6.01 -1.37
N ALA A 100 18.39 6.39 -0.52
CA ALA A 100 18.39 7.69 0.17
C ALA A 100 19.03 7.65 1.57
N GLN A 101 19.19 6.48 2.19
CA GLN A 101 19.74 6.36 3.56
C GLN A 101 21.20 5.88 3.56
N PRO A 102 22.18 6.76 3.87
CA PRO A 102 23.57 6.36 4.10
C PRO A 102 23.84 5.82 5.51
N VAL A 103 22.92 6.00 6.47
CA VAL A 103 23.07 5.56 7.86
C VAL A 103 21.78 4.87 8.33
N PRO A 104 21.83 3.63 8.84
CA PRO A 104 20.65 2.96 9.38
C PRO A 104 20.16 3.69 10.63
N SER A 105 18.88 4.10 10.65
CA SER A 105 18.24 4.59 11.88
C SER A 105 18.06 3.46 12.88
N SER A 106 18.19 3.80 14.17
CA SER A 106 18.00 2.87 15.29
C SER A 106 16.54 2.52 15.58
N ASP A 107 15.60 3.17 14.89
CA ASP A 107 14.17 2.96 15.09
C ASP A 107 13.69 1.71 14.33
N ILE A 108 13.14 0.75 15.07
CA ILE A 108 12.56 -0.49 14.53
C ILE A 108 11.04 -0.41 14.75
N PRO A 109 10.20 -0.57 13.70
CA PRO A 109 10.56 -0.88 12.32
C PRO A 109 11.06 0.35 11.55
N ASN A 110 12.09 0.14 10.73
CA ASN A 110 12.69 1.16 9.88
C ASN A 110 11.82 1.47 8.65
N THR A 111 11.92 2.68 8.07
CA THR A 111 11.16 3.10 6.86
C THR A 111 11.13 2.05 5.73
N PRO A 112 12.26 1.45 5.31
CA PRO A 112 12.25 0.37 4.30
C PRO A 112 11.57 -0.93 4.75
N GLU A 113 11.53 -1.24 6.04
CA GLU A 113 10.86 -2.44 6.57
C GLU A 113 9.33 -2.28 6.49
N TRP A 114 8.83 -1.07 6.73
CA TRP A 114 7.42 -0.75 6.50
C TRP A 114 7.01 -0.90 5.04
N PHE A 115 7.84 -0.43 4.11
CA PHE A 115 7.58 -0.63 2.68
C PHE A 115 7.62 -2.10 2.29
N PHE A 116 8.50 -2.91 2.90
CA PHE A 116 8.48 -4.35 2.69
C PHE A 116 7.15 -4.98 3.14
N GLY A 117 6.62 -4.57 4.30
CA GLY A 117 5.27 -4.98 4.74
C GLY A 117 4.18 -4.58 3.74
N SER A 118 4.29 -3.39 3.15
CA SER A 118 3.36 -2.92 2.11
C SER A 118 3.47 -3.72 0.80
N ILE A 119 4.66 -4.20 0.42
CA ILE A 119 4.83 -5.08 -0.75
C ILE A 119 4.08 -6.39 -0.53
N VAL A 120 4.26 -7.00 0.65
CA VAL A 120 3.56 -8.24 1.01
C VAL A 120 2.05 -8.03 1.02
N ALA A 121 1.57 -6.94 1.62
CA ALA A 121 0.15 -6.59 1.64
C ALA A 121 -0.43 -6.40 0.22
N SER A 122 0.29 -5.70 -0.67
CA SER A 122 -0.13 -5.55 -2.08
C SER A 122 -0.21 -6.90 -2.80
N THR A 123 0.76 -7.80 -2.60
CA THR A 123 0.71 -9.15 -3.17
C THR A 123 -0.48 -9.95 -2.63
N GLU A 124 -0.77 -9.85 -1.34
CA GLU A 124 -1.93 -10.49 -0.72
C GLU A 124 -3.24 -9.96 -1.32
N VAL A 125 -3.39 -8.65 -1.50
CA VAL A 125 -4.55 -8.04 -2.16
C VAL A 125 -4.75 -8.60 -3.56
N ILE A 126 -3.67 -8.74 -4.34
CA ILE A 126 -3.73 -9.33 -5.69
C ILE A 126 -4.21 -10.79 -5.61
N LEU A 127 -3.61 -11.62 -4.76
CA LEU A 127 -3.97 -13.03 -4.61
C LEU A 127 -5.42 -13.22 -4.15
N CYS A 128 -5.87 -12.46 -3.14
CA CYS A 128 -7.24 -12.50 -2.67
C CYS A 128 -8.23 -12.04 -3.74
N SER A 129 -7.89 -11.01 -4.52
CA SER A 129 -8.74 -10.51 -5.60
C SER A 129 -8.88 -11.49 -6.77
N LEU A 130 -7.80 -12.19 -7.12
CA LEU A 130 -7.82 -13.26 -8.12
C LEU A 130 -8.62 -14.47 -7.65
N ALA A 131 -8.46 -14.86 -6.38
CA ALA A 131 -9.25 -15.93 -5.79
C ALA A 131 -10.77 -15.60 -5.79
N LEU A 132 -11.13 -14.34 -5.56
CA LEU A 132 -12.51 -13.86 -5.68
C LEU A 132 -13.04 -13.89 -7.12
N ALA A 133 -12.20 -13.51 -8.10
CA ALA A 133 -12.62 -13.42 -9.50
C ALA A 133 -12.87 -14.79 -10.15
N VAL A 134 -12.27 -15.86 -9.61
CA VAL A 134 -12.37 -17.23 -10.14
C VAL A 134 -13.42 -18.09 -9.39
N SER A 135 -14.01 -17.57 -8.30
CA SER A 135 -15.00 -18.29 -7.45
C SER A 135 -16.44 -17.95 -7.78
#